data_AF-A0A7J0EC35-F1
#
_entry.id   AF-A0A7J0EC35-F1
#
_cell.length_a   1.000
_cell.length_b   1.000
_cell.length_c   1.000
_cell.angle_alpha   90.00
_cell.angle_beta   90.00
_cell.angle_gamma   90.00
#
_symmetry.space_group_name_H-M   'P 1'
#
loop_
_entity.id
_entity.type
_entity.pdbx_description
1 polymer ?
#
loop_
_entity_poly.entity_id
_entity_poly.type
_entity_poly.pdbx_seq_one_letter_code
_entity_poly.pdbx_strand_id
1 'polypeptide(L)' 'MGLGFAVGVLGVLILSHAAYSTIQYRSLLKITEEEFSGPPMNVVVELILGLVFCMWAALSVPGKFFSILPHSEENR' A
#
# COMPACT_ATOMS: atom_id res chain seq x y z
N MET A 1 18.16 -5.10 -4.06
CA MET A 1 16.81 -5.08 -3.43
C MET A 1 15.93 -6.08 -4.17
N GLY A 2 15.20 -6.94 -3.45
CA GLY A 2 14.24 -7.84 -4.09
C GLY A 2 13.09 -7.05 -4.73
N LEU A 3 12.53 -7.54 -5.83
CA LEU A 3 11.44 -6.89 -6.55
C LEU A 3 10.25 -6.57 -5.61
N GLY A 4 9.87 -7.51 -4.74
CA GLY A 4 8.80 -7.30 -3.76
C GLY A 4 9.05 -6.12 -2.82
N PHE A 5 10.30 -5.88 -2.41
CA PHE A 5 10.64 -4.74 -1.55
C PHE A 5 10.50 -3.41 -2.29
N ALA A 6 10.95 -3.34 -3.54
CA ALA A 6 10.78 -2.14 -4.37
C ALA A 6 9.30 -1.82 -4.62
N VAL A 7 8.49 -2.85 -4.93
CA VAL A 7 7.03 -2.71 -5.06
C VAL A 7 6.40 -2.23 -3.75
N GLY A 8 6.86 -2.73 -2.60
CA GLY A 8 6.39 -2.29 -1.29
C GLY A 8 6.68 -0.81 -1.02
N VAL A 9 7.89 -0.35 -1.32
CA VAL A 9 8.25 1.08 -1.20
C VAL A 9 7.35 1.94 -2.09
N LEU A 10 7.12 1.53 -3.34
CA LEU A 10 6.20 2.23 -4.25
C LEU A 10 4.76 2.23 -3.71
N GLY A 11 4.28 1.11 -3.17
CA GLY A 11 2.95 1.03 -2.55
C GLY A 11 2.78 2.01 -1.40
N VAL A 12 3.77 2.11 -0.50
CA VAL A 12 3.75 3.05 0.63
C VAL A 12 3.78 4.50 0.15
N LEU A 13 4.56 4.81 -0.89
CA LEU A 13 4.60 6.15 -1.48
C LEU A 13 3.25 6.54 -2.08
N ILE A 14 2.60 5.62 -2.81
CA ILE A 14 1.26 5.83 -3.38
C ILE A 14 0.22 6.04 -2.27
N LEU A 15 0.24 5.22 -1.22
CA LEU A 15 -0.67 5.40 -0.08
C LEU A 15 -0.44 6.75 0.63
N SER A 16 0.81 7.16 0.77
CA SER A 16 1.17 8.45 1.36
C SER A 16 0.69 9.61 0.50
N HIS A 17 0.79 9.47 -0.84
CA HIS A 17 0.28 10.45 -1.78
C HIS A 17 -1.25 10.55 -1.72
N ALA A 18 -1.98 9.42 -1.75
CA ALA A 18 -3.44 9.41 -1.62
C ALA A 18 -3.92 10.03 -0.29
N ALA A 19 -3.21 9.77 0.81
CA ALA A 19 -3.48 10.39 2.10
C ALA A 19 -3.28 11.91 2.05
N TYR A 20 -2.16 12.37 1.50
CA TYR A 20 -1.88 13.79 1.32
C TYR A 20 -2.93 14.48 0.44
N SER A 21 -3.28 13.88 -0.71
CA SER A 21 -4.30 14.41 -1.62
C SER A 21 -5.66 14.54 -0.93
N THR A 22 -6.03 13.58 -0.07
CA THR A 22 -7.28 13.66 0.70
C THR A 22 -7.25 14.79 1.73
N ILE A 23 -6.12 14.99 2.41
CA ILE A 23 -5.93 16.09 3.37
C ILE A 23 -6.01 17.43 2.64
N GLN A 24 -5.32 17.56 1.51
CA GLN A 24 -5.33 18.78 0.70
C GLN A 24 -6.72 19.09 0.17
N TYR A 25 -7.43 18.10 -0.37
CA TYR A 25 -8.81 18.25 -0.83
C TYR A 25 -9.75 18.72 0.29
N ARG A 26 -9.64 18.13 1.48
CA ARG A 26 -10.38 18.59 2.66
C ARG A 26 -10.03 20.02 3.06
N SER A 27 -8.76 20.42 2.92
CA SER A 27 -8.37 21.81 3.19
C SER A 27 -8.97 22.78 2.18
N LEU A 28 -9.07 22.39 0.91
CA LEU A 28 -9.69 23.20 -0.14
C LEU A 28 -11.19 23.40 0.12
N LEU A 29 -11.92 22.32 0.44
CA LEU A 29 -13.36 22.42 0.74
C LEU A 29 -13.66 23.33 1.93
N LYS A 30 -12.80 23.35 2.95
CA LYS A 30 -12.93 24.30 4.07
C LYS A 30 -12.81 25.76 3.64
N ILE A 31 -12.00 26.04 2.61
CA ILE A 31 -11.80 27.40 2.08
C ILE A 31 -12.98 27.80 1.19
N THR A 32 -13.54 26.85 0.44
CA THR A 32 -14.69 27.09 -0.45
C THR A 32 -16.04 26.96 0.26
N GLU A 33 -16.04 26.68 1.56
CA GLU A 33 -17.24 26.45 2.39
C GLU A 33 -18.12 25.30 1.88
N GLU A 34 -17.51 24.33 1.21
CA GLU A 34 -18.18 23.13 0.70
C GLU A 34 -18.13 21.98 1.71
N GLU A 35 -19.18 21.16 1.74
CA GLU A 35 -19.24 19.99 2.60
C GLU A 35 -18.42 18.82 2.03
N PHE A 36 -17.69 18.12 2.90
CA PHE A 36 -16.95 16.92 2.49
C PHE A 36 -17.86 15.71 2.39
N SER A 37 -18.25 15.34 1.17
CA SER A 37 -18.99 14.09 0.91
C SER A 37 -18.07 12.86 0.77
N GLY A 38 -16.79 13.05 0.47
CA GLY A 38 -15.83 11.97 0.25
C GLY A 38 -14.63 12.42 -0.59
N PRO A 39 -13.55 11.62 -0.67
CA PRO A 39 -12.43 11.92 -1.54
C PRO A 39 -12.81 11.75 -3.02
N PRO A 40 -12.15 12.48 -3.94
CA PRO A 40 -12.32 12.30 -5.37
C PRO A 40 -12.06 10.86 -5.83
N MET A 41 -12.81 10.36 -6.83
CA MET A 41 -12.71 8.96 -7.28
C MET A 41 -11.32 8.54 -7.75
N ASN A 42 -10.54 9.46 -8.33
CA ASN A 42 -9.14 9.18 -8.69
C ASN A 42 -8.27 8.88 -7.45
N VAL A 43 -8.48 9.58 -6.34
CA VAL A 43 -7.76 9.33 -5.08
C VAL A 43 -8.17 7.99 -4.47
N VAL A 44 -9.44 7.59 -4.62
CA VAL A 44 -9.91 6.26 -4.20
C VAL A 44 -9.22 5.15 -5.01
N VAL A 45 -9.12 5.31 -6.33
CA VAL A 45 -8.40 4.35 -7.19
C VAL A 45 -6.92 4.28 -6.81
N GLU A 46 -6.28 5.43 -6.58
CA GLU A 46 -4.89 5.50 -6.14
C GLU A 46 -4.67 4.77 -4.81
N LEU A 47 -5.55 4.98 -3.83
CA LEU A 47 -5.52 4.29 -2.54
C LEU A 47 -5.64 2.77 -2.70
N ILE A 48 -6.56 2.30 -3.53
CA ILE A 48 -6.72 0.85 -3.80
C ILE A 48 -5.46 0.29 -4.48
N LEU A 49 -4.87 0.99 -5.44
CA LEU A 49 -3.63 0.56 -6.10
C LEU A 49 -2.47 0.48 -5.11
N GLY A 50 -2.30 1.50 -4.27
CA GLY A 50 -1.28 1.50 -3.21
C GLY A 50 -1.47 0.34 -2.22
N LEU A 51 -2.71 0.05 -1.84
CA LEU A 51 -3.05 -1.07 -0.97
C LEU A 51 -2.68 -2.42 -1.60
N VAL A 52 -3.05 -2.63 -2.86
CA VAL A 52 -2.74 -3.87 -3.60
C VAL A 52 -1.23 -4.08 -3.71
N PHE A 53 -0.46 -3.05 -4.00
CA PHE A 53 1.00 -3.15 -4.05
C PHE A 53 1.62 -3.45 -2.68
N CYS A 54 1.13 -2.84 -1.61
CA CYS A 54 1.56 -3.15 -0.25
C CYS A 54 1.23 -4.59 0.14
N MET A 55 0.03 -5.08 -0.17
CA MET A 55 -0.36 -6.47 0.10
C MET A 55 0.51 -7.44 -0.69
N TRP A 56 0.72 -7.19 -1.99
CA TRP A 56 1.59 -8.00 -2.82
C TRP A 56 3.01 -8.07 -2.27
N ALA A 57 3.58 -6.93 -1.88
CA ALA A 57 4.89 -6.86 -1.25
C ALA A 57 4.93 -7.60 0.08
N ALA A 58 3.91 -7.45 0.94
CA ALA A 58 3.82 -8.14 2.22
C ALA A 58 3.77 -9.66 2.08
N LEU A 59 3.24 -10.19 0.98
CA LEU A 59 3.25 -11.62 0.68
C LEU A 59 4.53 -12.09 -0.02
N SER A 60 5.19 -11.22 -0.79
CA SER A 60 6.34 -11.57 -1.63
C SER A 60 7.71 -11.33 -0.98
N VAL A 61 7.76 -10.45 0.03
CA VAL A 61 9.01 -10.10 0.74
C VAL A 61 9.40 -11.13 1.80
N PRO A 62 8.46 -11.69 2.60
CA PRO A 62 8.80 -12.78 3.51
C PRO A 62 9.38 -13.97 2.75
N GLY A 63 10.35 -14.63 3.37
CA GLY A 63 10.99 -15.83 2.82
C GLY A 63 10.03 -17.00 2.70
N LYS A 64 10.51 -18.09 2.09
CA LYS A 64 9.74 -19.33 1.98
C LYS A 64 9.44 -19.91 3.37
N PHE A 65 8.29 -20.55 3.49
CA PHE A 65 8.00 -21.40 4.63
C PHE A 65 8.94 -22.61 4.60
N PHE A 66 9.56 -22.90 5.74
CA PHE A 66 10.35 -24.11 5.93
C PHE A 66 9.46 -25.29 6.31
N SER A 67 9.92 -26.50 6.02
CA SER A 67 9.23 -27.72 6.42
C SER A 67 9.25 -27.87 7.94
N ILE A 68 8.19 -28.46 8.51
CA ILE A 68 8.18 -28.79 9.94
C ILE A 68 8.90 -30.12 10.23
N LEU A 69 9.21 -30.93 9.20
CA LEU A 69 9.86 -32.22 9.40
C LEU A 69 11.35 -32.04 9.77
N PRO A 70 11.82 -32.66 10.88
CA PRO A 70 13.20 -32.46 11.36
C PRO A 70 14.31 -32.87 10.38
N HIS A 71 14.01 -33.77 9.44
CA HIS A 71 14.97 -34.30 8.47
C HIS A 71 14.59 -33.96 7.02
N SER A 72 13.78 -32.93 6.82
CA SER A 72 13.54 -32.38 5.49
C SER A 72 14.82 -31.80 4.92
N GLU A 73 15.12 -32.08 3.65
CA GLU A 73 16.28 -31.52 2.94
C GLU A 73 16.27 -29.99 2.91
N GLU A 74 15.09 -29.34 3.01
CA GLU A 74 14.97 -27.88 3.09
C GLU A 74 15.38 -27.30 4.46
N ASN A 75 15.53 -28.15 5.48
CA ASN A 75 15.96 -27.78 6.84
C ASN A 75 17.40 -28.19 7.16
N ARG A 76 18.11 -28.76 6.19
CA ARG A 76 19.46 -29.30 6.36
C ARG A 76 20.50 -28.28 5.90
#